data_AF-A0A9W8FK16-F1
#
_entry.id   AF-A0A9W8FK16-F1
#
_cell.length_a   1.000
_cell.length_b   1.000
_cell.length_c   1.000
_cell.angle_alpha   90.00
_cell.angle_beta   90.00
_cell.angle_gamma   90.00
#
_symmetry.space_group_name_H-M   'P 1'
#
loop_
_entity.id
_entity.type
_entity.pdbx_description
1 polymer ?
#
loop_
_entity_poly.entity_id
_entity_poly.type
_entity_poly.pdbx_seq_one_letter_code
_entity_poly.pdbx_strand_id
1 'polypeptide(L)'
;MSDKGIRVIKCPLKSLVNDRNDITKINDYVVVANTASAHMYGLARWIFVHRLATHKQFDPSVYLEKRFFGEVFLHLTKRKASPNVKADIQEYRKVIRKHLDAYKKAAGITEFDIASPNQTAQFEAARIYTAYVNNIQTKFGQYLRRAVNVLLKTRERKRDLEEAMKGRAADEIKEAYEDQIWKPGRELKEAIKHRNTVLPAITVGDKNIGDMLEPVLAAYDSDYKFEEEGIYYDIKAHPKKHFKAFCCLAVLLETNDCRSFQCFPLRESFVPMHTEIDTKILCRSIMGWSYNAKSPIENYWYRLFNEQSRVLRTRNGFKFYGTIQTDGVSASVIKKTATAKEKSSWKAKKRDAEANAAIKTSGSGLTAPVESTATGSLPEDQPKKRKKPRKRENQE
;
A
#
# COMPACT_ATOMS: atom_id res chain seq x y z
N MET A 1 -12.84 5.27 -15.39
CA MET A 1 -12.42 6.63 -14.99
C MET A 1 -10.95 6.82 -15.38
N SER A 2 -10.66 7.49 -16.50
CA SER A 2 -9.28 7.87 -16.82
C SER A 2 -8.89 9.06 -15.95
N ASP A 3 -7.82 8.91 -15.17
CA ASP A 3 -7.28 9.97 -14.34
C ASP A 3 -6.74 11.10 -15.25
N LYS A 4 -7.54 12.16 -15.44
CA LYS A 4 -7.26 13.26 -16.40
C LYS A 4 -5.99 14.07 -16.05
N GLY A 5 -5.29 13.74 -14.95
CA GLY A 5 -4.13 14.48 -14.45
C GLY A 5 -2.77 13.82 -14.65
N ILE A 6 -2.69 12.50 -14.85
CA ILE A 6 -1.42 11.74 -14.81
C ILE A 6 -1.19 11.00 -16.13
N ARG A 7 0.06 11.00 -16.61
CA ARG A 7 0.51 10.22 -17.76
C ARG A 7 1.79 9.47 -17.42
N VAL A 8 1.87 8.21 -17.83
CA VAL A 8 3.09 7.40 -17.70
C VAL A 8 3.66 7.15 -19.08
N ILE A 9 4.97 7.36 -19.24
CA ILE A 9 5.70 7.04 -20.47
C ILE A 9 6.70 5.94 -20.16
N LYS A 10 6.59 4.79 -20.83
CA LYS A 10 7.52 3.67 -20.68
C LYS A 10 8.68 3.81 -21.69
N CYS A 11 9.89 3.55 -21.25
CA CYS A 11 11.08 3.53 -22.08
C CYS A 11 12.15 2.59 -21.50
N PRO A 12 13.16 2.16 -22.29
CA PRO A 12 14.35 1.51 -21.74
C PRO A 12 15.10 2.47 -20.79
N LEU A 13 15.57 1.98 -19.64
CA LEU A 13 16.32 2.81 -18.69
C LEU A 13 17.58 3.40 -19.33
N LYS A 14 18.29 2.59 -20.13
CA LYS A 14 19.47 3.00 -20.91
C LYS A 14 19.23 4.13 -21.91
N SER A 15 17.98 4.39 -22.30
CA SER A 15 17.64 5.50 -23.21
C SER A 15 17.40 6.82 -22.48
N LEU A 16 17.29 6.76 -21.15
CA LEU A 16 16.99 7.89 -20.29
C LEU A 16 18.26 8.43 -19.61
N VAL A 17 19.12 7.53 -19.13
CA VAL A 17 20.34 7.82 -18.37
C VAL A 17 21.52 8.11 -19.31
N ASN A 18 22.30 9.15 -19.01
CA ASN A 18 23.45 9.57 -19.82
C ASN A 18 24.69 8.67 -19.61
N ASP A 19 25.01 8.34 -18.36
CA ASP A 19 26.19 7.56 -17.98
C ASP A 19 25.82 6.11 -17.59
N ARG A 20 26.57 5.13 -18.09
CA ARG A 20 26.42 3.73 -17.70
C ARG A 20 26.70 3.51 -16.21
N ASN A 21 27.61 4.26 -15.60
CA ASN A 21 27.90 4.14 -14.17
C ASN A 21 26.68 4.50 -13.31
N ASP A 22 25.88 5.45 -13.76
CA ASP A 22 24.65 5.84 -13.05
C ASP A 22 23.54 4.79 -13.20
N ILE A 23 23.52 4.05 -14.32
CA ILE A 23 22.66 2.87 -14.46
C ILE A 23 23.02 1.82 -13.41
N THR A 24 24.31 1.57 -13.19
CA THR A 24 24.76 0.62 -12.15
C THR A 24 24.28 1.04 -10.76
N LYS A 25 24.42 2.31 -10.39
CA LYS A 25 23.92 2.82 -9.09
C LYS A 25 22.41 2.66 -8.93
N ILE A 26 21.65 2.92 -10.00
CA ILE A 26 20.19 2.69 -10.00
C ILE A 26 19.91 1.20 -9.79
N ASN A 27 20.61 0.33 -10.49
CA ASN A 27 20.42 -1.12 -10.39
C ASN A 27 20.74 -1.64 -8.98
N ASP A 28 21.84 -1.19 -8.38
CA ASP A 28 22.21 -1.56 -7.01
C ASP A 28 21.11 -1.18 -6.02
N TYR A 29 20.58 0.04 -6.13
CA TYR A 29 19.44 0.47 -5.32
C TYR A 29 18.19 -0.37 -5.57
N VAL A 30 17.85 -0.64 -6.84
CA VAL A 30 16.68 -1.43 -7.22
C VAL A 30 16.78 -2.84 -6.64
N VAL A 31 17.94 -3.48 -6.72
CA VAL A 31 18.19 -4.82 -6.16
C VAL A 31 18.00 -4.79 -4.65
N VAL A 32 18.67 -3.89 -3.94
CA VAL A 32 18.57 -3.82 -2.47
C VAL A 32 17.14 -3.52 -2.00
N ALA A 33 16.45 -2.57 -2.64
CA ALA A 33 15.07 -2.23 -2.32
C ALA A 33 14.11 -3.40 -2.55
N ASN A 34 14.29 -4.13 -3.66
CA ASN A 34 13.48 -5.31 -3.97
C ASN A 34 13.73 -6.46 -2.99
N THR A 35 14.97 -6.71 -2.62
CA THR A 35 15.34 -7.74 -1.63
C THR A 35 14.77 -7.39 -0.25
N ALA A 36 14.94 -6.14 0.19
CA ALA A 36 14.35 -5.67 1.45
C ALA A 36 12.82 -5.79 1.45
N SER A 37 12.16 -5.47 0.33
CA SER A 37 10.71 -5.64 0.14
C SER A 37 10.28 -7.12 0.23
N ALA A 38 11.07 -8.05 -0.32
CA ALA A 38 10.79 -9.48 -0.18
C ALA A 38 10.85 -9.94 1.28
N HIS A 39 11.86 -9.49 2.03
CA HIS A 39 11.95 -9.78 3.46
C HIS A 39 10.90 -9.06 4.29
N MET A 40 10.41 -7.90 3.84
CA MET A 40 9.29 -7.21 4.46
C MET A 40 8.01 -8.03 4.39
N TYR A 41 7.69 -8.65 3.24
CA TYR A 41 6.61 -9.64 3.13
C TYR A 41 6.84 -10.84 4.06
N GLY A 42 8.06 -11.40 4.04
CA GLY A 42 8.41 -12.56 4.86
C GLY A 42 8.27 -12.31 6.37
N LEU A 43 8.78 -11.18 6.85
CA LEU A 43 8.69 -10.79 8.26
C LEU A 43 7.25 -10.49 8.68
N ALA A 44 6.47 -9.80 7.83
CA ALA A 44 5.05 -9.56 8.12
C ALA A 44 4.28 -10.89 8.26
N ARG A 45 4.47 -11.84 7.33
CA ARG A 45 3.90 -13.19 7.43
C ARG A 45 4.37 -13.89 8.70
N TRP A 46 5.66 -13.85 9.00
CA TRP A 46 6.22 -14.48 10.20
C TRP A 46 5.54 -13.98 11.47
N ILE A 47 5.40 -12.66 11.62
CA ILE A 47 4.71 -12.03 12.76
C ILE A 47 3.27 -12.54 12.85
N PHE A 48 2.50 -12.47 11.75
CA PHE A 48 1.09 -12.85 11.78
C PHE A 48 0.87 -14.32 12.09
N VAL A 49 1.62 -15.21 11.44
CA VAL A 49 1.50 -16.67 11.67
C VAL A 49 1.82 -17.02 13.12
N HIS A 50 2.94 -16.53 13.65
CA HIS A 50 3.32 -16.84 15.04
C HIS A 50 2.33 -16.28 16.04
N ARG A 51 1.83 -15.05 15.84
CA ARG A 51 0.87 -14.46 16.77
C ARG A 51 -0.50 -15.11 16.71
N LEU A 52 -0.99 -15.49 15.53
CA LEU A 52 -2.23 -16.25 15.40
C LEU A 52 -2.12 -17.62 16.07
N ALA A 53 -0.96 -18.27 16.00
CA ALA A 53 -0.73 -19.56 16.65
C ALA A 53 -0.66 -19.46 18.18
N THR A 54 -0.09 -18.38 18.75
CA THR A 54 0.15 -18.27 20.20
C THR A 54 -0.87 -17.43 20.96
N HIS A 55 -1.68 -16.61 20.28
CA HIS A 55 -2.59 -15.66 20.92
C HIS A 55 -3.99 -15.72 20.29
N LYS A 56 -4.92 -16.45 20.92
CA LYS A 56 -6.31 -16.63 20.42
C LYS A 56 -7.07 -15.32 20.15
N GLN A 57 -6.80 -14.27 20.94
CA GLN A 57 -7.43 -12.96 20.79
C GLN A 57 -6.72 -12.02 19.81
N PHE A 58 -5.59 -12.44 19.21
CA PHE A 58 -4.86 -11.60 18.28
C PHE A 58 -5.70 -11.31 17.03
N ASP A 59 -5.93 -10.02 16.76
CA ASP A 59 -6.55 -9.58 15.53
C ASP A 59 -5.49 -8.98 14.58
N PRO A 60 -5.16 -9.67 13.46
CA PRO A 60 -4.22 -9.15 12.48
C PRO A 60 -4.76 -7.93 11.72
N SER A 61 -6.08 -7.68 11.73
CA SER A 61 -6.72 -6.57 11.03
C SER A 61 -6.28 -5.20 11.56
N VAL A 62 -5.96 -5.12 12.86
CA VAL A 62 -5.41 -3.91 13.53
C VAL A 62 -4.06 -3.48 12.96
N TYR A 63 -3.29 -4.44 12.43
CA TYR A 63 -1.94 -4.21 11.89
C TYR A 63 -1.95 -4.06 10.37
N LEU A 64 -3.09 -4.22 9.72
CA LEU A 64 -3.21 -4.08 8.27
C LEU A 64 -3.21 -2.60 7.87
N GLU A 65 -2.07 -1.95 8.07
CA GLU A 65 -1.87 -0.50 7.97
C GLU A 65 -0.56 -0.19 7.25
N LYS A 66 -0.58 0.83 6.38
CA LYS A 66 0.65 1.28 5.70
C LYS A 66 1.75 1.66 6.70
N ARG A 67 1.38 2.22 7.86
CA ARG A 67 2.33 2.58 8.92
C ARG A 67 2.99 1.36 9.56
N PHE A 68 2.24 0.30 9.81
CA PHE A 68 2.78 -0.96 10.34
C PHE A 68 3.79 -1.55 9.36
N PHE A 69 3.39 -1.72 8.11
CA PHE A 69 4.27 -2.23 7.06
C PHE A 69 5.52 -1.35 6.87
N GLY A 70 5.38 -0.03 6.94
CA GLY A 70 6.51 0.89 6.92
C GLY A 70 7.49 0.62 8.07
N GLU A 71 6.99 0.40 9.28
CA GLU A 71 7.85 0.00 10.40
C GLU A 71 8.47 -1.38 10.21
N VAL A 72 7.77 -2.37 9.64
CA VAL A 72 8.36 -3.68 9.30
C VAL A 72 9.57 -3.51 8.39
N PHE A 73 9.43 -2.76 7.28
CA PHE A 73 10.54 -2.46 6.36
C PHE A 73 11.71 -1.81 7.11
N LEU A 74 11.42 -0.81 7.94
CA LEU A 74 12.44 -0.02 8.59
C LEU A 74 13.22 -0.77 9.69
N HIS A 75 12.70 -1.88 10.22
CA HIS A 75 13.47 -2.77 11.11
C HIS A 75 14.38 -3.74 10.37
N LEU A 76 14.20 -3.89 9.05
CA LEU A 76 15.09 -4.65 8.19
C LEU A 76 16.26 -3.80 7.68
N THR A 77 16.23 -2.48 7.89
CA THR A 77 17.26 -1.55 7.39
C THR A 77 18.15 -1.00 8.50
N LYS A 78 19.40 -0.69 8.19
CA LYS A 78 20.29 0.09 9.08
C LYS A 78 19.72 1.50 9.24
N ARG A 79 19.10 1.80 10.38
CA ARG A 79 18.61 3.15 10.69
C ARG A 79 18.78 3.50 12.16
N LYS A 80 18.90 4.80 12.42
CA LYS A 80 18.69 5.35 13.77
C LYS A 80 17.20 5.48 14.01
N ALA A 81 16.66 4.72 14.96
CA ALA A 81 15.27 4.83 15.34
C ALA A 81 15.02 6.17 16.07
N SER A 82 13.96 6.88 15.69
CA SER A 82 13.49 8.03 16.48
C SER A 82 12.88 7.50 17.79
N PRO A 83 13.32 7.96 18.97
CA PRO A 83 12.74 7.53 20.25
C PRO A 83 11.32 8.09 20.44
N ASN A 84 11.08 9.30 19.95
CA ASN A 84 9.79 9.98 20.09
C ASN A 84 8.90 9.66 18.90
N VAL A 85 7.95 8.74 19.10
CA VAL A 85 6.92 8.36 18.12
C VAL A 85 5.57 8.18 18.82
N LYS A 86 4.49 8.25 18.03
CA LYS A 86 3.12 8.03 18.50
C LYS A 86 2.95 6.63 19.10
N ALA A 87 2.00 6.50 20.03
CA ALA A 87 1.77 5.26 20.80
C ALA A 87 1.50 4.03 19.91
N ASP A 88 0.74 4.19 18.83
CA ASP A 88 0.48 3.13 17.84
C ASP A 88 1.79 2.60 17.21
N ILE A 89 2.70 3.51 16.83
CA ILE A 89 4.01 3.15 16.29
C ILE A 89 4.89 2.45 17.34
N GLN A 90 4.80 2.86 18.61
CA GLN A 90 5.52 2.18 19.70
C GLN A 90 5.05 0.73 19.85
N GLU A 91 3.75 0.48 19.78
CA GLU A 91 3.19 -0.86 19.86
C GLU A 91 3.61 -1.71 18.65
N TYR A 92 3.55 -1.16 17.43
CA TYR A 92 4.07 -1.85 16.24
C TYR A 92 5.53 -2.26 16.39
N ARG A 93 6.37 -1.35 16.90
CA ARG A 93 7.80 -1.63 17.16
C ARG A 93 7.99 -2.75 18.17
N LYS A 94 7.23 -2.75 19.26
CA LYS A 94 7.28 -3.80 20.29
C LYS A 94 6.97 -5.17 19.69
N VAL A 95 5.90 -5.25 18.88
CA VAL A 95 5.50 -6.47 18.19
C VAL A 95 6.58 -6.93 17.21
N ILE A 96 7.10 -6.04 16.38
CA ILE A 96 8.12 -6.38 15.38
C ILE A 96 9.40 -6.89 16.06
N ARG A 97 9.90 -6.20 17.10
CA ARG A 97 11.13 -6.59 17.81
C ARG A 97 11.05 -7.97 18.42
N LYS A 98 9.89 -8.40 18.93
CA LYS A 98 9.69 -9.74 19.49
C LYS A 98 10.00 -10.86 18.48
N HIS A 99 9.84 -10.59 17.18
CA HIS A 99 10.01 -11.59 16.12
C HIS A 99 11.24 -11.36 15.25
N LEU A 100 11.88 -10.18 15.33
CA LEU A 100 12.89 -9.74 14.38
C LEU A 100 14.11 -10.66 14.35
N ASP A 101 14.69 -10.96 15.51
CA ASP A 101 15.95 -11.73 15.59
C ASP A 101 15.74 -13.18 15.16
N ALA A 102 14.64 -13.79 15.60
CA ALA A 102 14.25 -15.13 15.17
C ALA A 102 14.05 -15.21 13.66
N TYR A 103 13.38 -14.21 13.08
CA TYR A 103 13.19 -14.12 11.63
C TYR A 103 14.52 -13.91 10.89
N LYS A 104 15.35 -12.95 11.33
CA LYS A 104 16.67 -12.68 10.71
C LYS A 104 17.55 -13.93 10.70
N LYS A 105 17.58 -14.66 11.83
CA LYS A 105 18.30 -15.93 11.94
C LYS A 105 17.74 -17.00 10.99
N ALA A 106 16.42 -17.19 10.96
CA ALA A 106 15.78 -18.18 10.10
C ALA A 106 15.92 -17.87 8.60
N ALA A 107 15.90 -16.59 8.23
CA ALA A 107 16.03 -16.13 6.85
C ALA A 107 17.49 -15.95 6.40
N GLY A 108 18.47 -16.06 7.30
CA GLY A 108 19.88 -15.88 6.99
C GLY A 108 20.23 -14.46 6.52
N ILE A 109 19.56 -13.44 7.05
CA ILE A 109 19.75 -12.04 6.62
C ILE A 109 20.35 -11.16 7.71
N THR A 110 21.09 -10.16 7.25
CA THR A 110 21.50 -8.99 8.04
C THR A 110 20.68 -7.77 7.63
N GLU A 111 20.96 -6.62 8.23
CA GLU A 111 20.24 -5.38 7.93
C GLU A 111 20.67 -4.78 6.59
N PHE A 112 19.68 -4.35 5.80
CA PHE A 112 19.90 -3.71 4.51
C PHE A 112 20.43 -2.30 4.68
N ASP A 113 21.50 -1.98 3.94
CA ASP A 113 22.06 -0.65 3.89
C ASP A 113 21.35 0.18 2.82
N ILE A 114 20.36 0.97 3.25
CA ILE A 114 19.60 1.86 2.39
C ILE A 114 19.67 3.25 3.00
N ALA A 115 20.37 4.17 2.35
CA ALA A 115 20.40 5.55 2.82
C ALA A 115 18.99 6.17 2.75
N SER A 116 18.57 6.85 3.82
CA SER A 116 17.22 7.43 3.97
C SER A 116 16.07 6.43 3.74
N PRO A 117 16.04 5.30 4.48
CA PRO A 117 15.14 4.18 4.19
C PRO A 117 13.66 4.53 4.36
N ASN A 118 13.34 5.61 5.09
CA ASN A 118 11.98 6.10 5.31
C ASN A 118 11.24 6.39 4.00
N GLN A 119 11.91 6.89 2.97
CA GLN A 119 11.26 7.23 1.70
C GLN A 119 10.90 5.94 0.94
N THR A 120 11.84 5.00 0.83
CA THR A 120 11.59 3.66 0.26
C THR A 120 10.47 2.93 1.02
N ALA A 121 10.49 2.97 2.35
CA ALA A 121 9.50 2.32 3.20
C ALA A 121 8.08 2.81 2.93
N GLN A 122 7.87 4.08 2.58
CA GLN A 122 6.54 4.61 2.26
C GLN A 122 5.96 3.96 1.00
N PHE A 123 6.77 3.86 -0.06
CA PHE A 123 6.35 3.24 -1.32
C PHE A 123 6.11 1.74 -1.14
N GLU A 124 7.09 1.03 -0.55
CA GLU A 124 6.97 -0.41 -0.35
C GLU A 124 5.82 -0.77 0.59
N ALA A 125 5.61 -0.01 1.67
CA ALA A 125 4.47 -0.24 2.55
C ALA A 125 3.12 -0.02 1.88
N ALA A 126 3.00 0.97 0.99
CA ALA A 126 1.78 1.17 0.21
C ALA A 126 1.51 -0.03 -0.71
N ARG A 127 2.55 -0.55 -1.36
CA ARG A 127 2.45 -1.73 -2.24
C ARG A 127 2.04 -2.99 -1.48
N ILE A 128 2.70 -3.29 -0.35
CA ILE A 128 2.36 -4.45 0.48
C ILE A 128 0.93 -4.33 1.00
N TYR A 129 0.56 -3.17 1.55
CA TYR A 129 -0.80 -2.93 2.01
C TYR A 129 -1.84 -3.20 0.91
N THR A 130 -1.62 -2.67 -0.30
CA THR A 130 -2.50 -2.91 -1.45
C THR A 130 -2.53 -4.38 -1.84
N ALA A 131 -1.41 -5.10 -1.79
CA ALA A 131 -1.38 -6.54 -2.08
C ALA A 131 -2.26 -7.34 -1.11
N TYR A 132 -2.22 -7.02 0.20
CA TYR A 132 -3.08 -7.66 1.20
C TYR A 132 -4.55 -7.34 0.96
N VAL A 133 -4.88 -6.06 0.76
CA VAL A 133 -6.25 -5.62 0.47
C VAL A 133 -6.82 -6.32 -0.77
N ASN A 134 -6.05 -6.33 -1.87
CA ASN A 134 -6.47 -6.99 -3.10
C ASN A 134 -6.63 -8.50 -2.92
N ASN A 135 -5.74 -9.15 -2.16
CA ASN A 135 -5.83 -10.59 -1.88
C ASN A 135 -7.15 -10.94 -1.16
N ILE A 136 -7.54 -10.14 -0.15
CA ILE A 136 -8.81 -10.31 0.56
C ILE A 136 -9.99 -10.06 -0.39
N GLN A 137 -10.01 -8.91 -1.06
CA GLN A 137 -11.10 -8.51 -1.94
C GLN A 137 -11.36 -9.52 -3.07
N THR A 138 -10.31 -10.12 -3.61
CA THR A 138 -10.41 -11.01 -4.78
C THR A 138 -10.70 -12.45 -4.37
N LYS A 139 -10.18 -12.93 -3.23
CA LYS A 139 -10.20 -14.36 -2.90
C LYS A 139 -11.11 -14.75 -1.75
N PHE A 140 -11.49 -13.83 -0.85
CA PHE A 140 -12.28 -14.18 0.33
C PHE A 140 -13.57 -14.92 -0.03
N GLY A 141 -14.39 -14.36 -0.91
CA GLY A 141 -15.69 -14.95 -1.27
C GLY A 141 -15.55 -16.34 -1.92
N GLN A 142 -14.49 -16.56 -2.70
CA GLN A 142 -14.20 -17.87 -3.30
C GLN A 142 -13.89 -18.91 -2.21
N TYR A 143 -13.02 -18.57 -1.25
CA TYR A 143 -12.64 -19.49 -0.18
C TYR A 143 -13.75 -19.71 0.84
N LEU A 144 -14.59 -18.71 1.12
CA LEU A 144 -15.78 -18.88 1.93
C LEU A 144 -16.73 -19.92 1.30
N ARG A 145 -17.05 -19.78 0.02
CA ARG A 145 -17.91 -20.75 -0.68
C ARG A 145 -17.29 -22.15 -0.69
N ARG A 146 -15.97 -22.22 -0.89
CA ARG A 146 -15.24 -23.49 -0.83
C ARG A 146 -15.35 -24.13 0.56
N ALA A 147 -15.10 -23.38 1.63
CA ALA A 147 -15.22 -23.86 3.00
C ALA A 147 -16.63 -24.37 3.29
N VAL A 148 -17.66 -23.60 2.96
CA VAL A 148 -19.06 -24.01 3.16
C VAL A 148 -19.39 -25.30 2.40
N ASN A 149 -18.96 -25.42 1.14
CA ASN A 149 -19.19 -26.64 0.35
C ASN A 149 -18.44 -27.87 0.91
N VAL A 150 -17.24 -27.66 1.48
CA VAL A 150 -16.48 -28.71 2.17
C VAL A 150 -17.24 -29.19 3.40
N LEU A 151 -17.69 -28.27 4.25
CA LEU A 151 -18.44 -28.60 5.47
C LEU A 151 -19.77 -29.30 5.16
N LEU A 152 -20.45 -28.87 4.09
CA LEU A 152 -21.68 -29.52 3.63
C LEU A 152 -21.44 -30.91 3.03
N LYS A 153 -20.19 -31.35 2.83
CA LYS A 153 -19.82 -32.60 2.15
C LYS A 153 -20.61 -32.83 0.85
N THR A 154 -20.87 -31.77 0.11
CA THR A 154 -21.85 -31.77 -1.00
C THR A 154 -21.62 -32.89 -2.02
N ARG A 155 -20.35 -33.21 -2.31
CA ARG A 155 -19.99 -34.29 -3.26
C ARG A 155 -20.26 -35.69 -2.71
N GLU A 156 -19.89 -35.94 -1.46
CA GLU A 156 -20.10 -37.22 -0.77
C GLU A 156 -21.60 -37.49 -0.62
N ARG A 157 -22.34 -36.51 -0.10
CA ARG A 157 -23.80 -36.60 0.05
C ARG A 157 -24.52 -36.84 -1.27
N LYS A 158 -24.06 -36.25 -2.38
CA LYS A 158 -24.63 -36.49 -3.71
C LYS A 158 -24.45 -37.95 -4.13
N ARG A 159 -23.23 -38.47 -4.00
CA ARG A 159 -22.90 -39.86 -4.35
C ARG A 159 -23.66 -40.86 -3.47
N ASP A 160 -23.72 -40.61 -2.17
CA ASP A 160 -24.38 -41.51 -1.23
C ASP A 160 -25.91 -41.53 -1.46
N LEU A 161 -26.50 -40.38 -1.83
CA LEU A 161 -27.90 -40.30 -2.24
C LEU A 161 -28.16 -40.99 -3.59
N GLU A 162 -27.24 -40.89 -4.55
CA GLU A 162 -27.31 -41.63 -5.83
C GLU A 162 -27.35 -43.14 -5.60
N GLU A 163 -26.50 -43.67 -4.73
CA GLU A 163 -26.47 -45.10 -4.43
C GLU A 163 -27.71 -45.55 -3.64
N ALA A 164 -28.17 -44.75 -2.66
CA ALA A 164 -29.38 -45.05 -1.89
C ALA A 164 -30.65 -45.03 -2.75
N MET A 165 -30.67 -44.24 -3.82
CA MET A 165 -31.81 -44.09 -4.74
C MET A 165 -31.63 -44.87 -6.04
N LYS A 166 -30.73 -45.85 -6.07
CA LYS A 166 -30.45 -46.65 -7.27
C LYS A 166 -31.71 -47.37 -7.78
N GLY A 167 -32.00 -47.22 -9.07
CA GLY A 167 -33.18 -47.79 -9.70
C GLY A 167 -34.45 -46.92 -9.63
N ARG A 168 -34.39 -45.74 -8.97
CA ARG A 168 -35.47 -44.75 -8.96
C ARG A 168 -35.48 -43.92 -10.24
N ALA A 169 -36.61 -43.25 -10.50
CA ALA A 169 -36.73 -42.38 -11.67
C ALA A 169 -35.79 -41.17 -11.55
N ALA A 170 -35.28 -40.68 -12.68
CA ALA A 170 -34.32 -39.58 -12.69
C ALA A 170 -34.88 -38.29 -12.05
N ASP A 171 -36.18 -38.03 -12.22
CA ASP A 171 -36.85 -36.86 -11.64
C ASP A 171 -36.91 -36.93 -10.11
N GLU A 172 -37.15 -38.11 -9.55
CA GLU A 172 -37.17 -38.33 -8.09
C GLU A 172 -35.78 -38.12 -7.48
N ILE A 173 -34.72 -38.56 -8.17
CA ILE A 173 -33.33 -38.32 -7.74
C ILE A 173 -33.01 -36.82 -7.77
N LYS A 174 -33.49 -36.10 -8.79
CA LYS A 174 -33.27 -34.66 -8.94
C LYS A 174 -34.00 -33.86 -7.85
N GLU A 175 -35.25 -34.22 -7.54
CA GLU A 175 -36.00 -33.63 -6.43
C GLU A 175 -35.31 -33.88 -5.09
N ALA A 176 -34.83 -35.12 -4.86
CA ALA A 176 -34.08 -35.45 -3.65
C ALA A 176 -32.77 -34.64 -3.50
N TYR A 177 -32.04 -34.35 -4.60
CA TYR A 177 -30.91 -33.43 -4.52
C TYR A 177 -31.33 -32.02 -4.09
N GLU A 178 -32.42 -31.53 -4.67
CA GLU A 178 -32.88 -30.17 -4.41
C GLU A 178 -33.24 -30.00 -2.94
N ASP A 179 -34.01 -30.93 -2.38
CA ASP A 179 -34.50 -30.85 -1.02
C ASP A 179 -33.43 -31.17 0.03
N GLN A 180 -32.63 -32.20 -0.19
CA GLN A 180 -31.69 -32.67 0.84
C GLN A 180 -30.36 -31.92 0.78
N ILE A 181 -29.89 -31.50 -0.40
CA ILE A 181 -28.53 -30.98 -0.58
C ILE A 181 -28.54 -29.50 -0.94
N TRP A 182 -29.24 -29.12 -2.01
CA TRP A 182 -29.10 -27.79 -2.58
C TRP A 182 -29.85 -26.73 -1.79
N LYS A 183 -31.11 -26.97 -1.41
CA LYS A 183 -31.93 -26.02 -0.66
C LYS A 183 -31.33 -25.71 0.72
N PRO A 184 -30.98 -26.69 1.59
CA PRO A 184 -30.31 -26.40 2.86
C PRO A 184 -28.97 -25.69 2.66
N GLY A 185 -28.22 -26.08 1.63
CA GLY A 185 -26.96 -25.43 1.27
C GLY A 185 -27.13 -23.96 0.84
N ARG A 186 -28.22 -23.62 0.13
CA ARG A 186 -28.55 -22.23 -0.25
C ARG A 186 -28.99 -21.42 0.97
N GLU A 187 -29.85 -21.98 1.82
CA GLU A 187 -30.30 -21.33 3.06
C GLU A 187 -29.14 -21.00 3.99
N LEU A 188 -28.20 -21.93 4.18
CA LEU A 188 -26.98 -21.68 4.95
C LEU A 188 -26.12 -20.56 4.34
N LYS A 189 -25.95 -20.56 3.01
CA LYS A 189 -25.15 -19.53 2.32
C LYS A 189 -25.78 -18.15 2.44
N GLU A 190 -27.10 -18.03 2.36
CA GLU A 190 -27.80 -16.76 2.60
C GLU A 190 -27.70 -16.33 4.06
N ALA A 191 -27.82 -17.25 5.02
CA ALA A 191 -27.62 -16.94 6.44
C ALA A 191 -26.22 -16.40 6.73
N ILE A 192 -25.18 -17.01 6.15
CA ILE A 192 -23.79 -16.53 6.27
C ILE A 192 -23.61 -15.17 5.60
N LYS A 193 -24.19 -14.97 4.41
CA LYS A 193 -24.10 -13.71 3.65
C LYS A 193 -24.60 -12.53 4.47
N HIS A 194 -25.63 -12.72 5.29
CA HIS A 194 -26.24 -11.68 6.13
C HIS A 194 -25.80 -11.72 7.61
N ARG A 195 -24.87 -12.61 7.98
CA ARG A 195 -24.42 -12.82 9.37
C ARG A 195 -25.60 -13.06 10.32
N ASN A 196 -26.51 -13.96 9.96
CA ASN A 196 -27.60 -14.34 10.85
C ASN A 196 -27.03 -14.94 12.14
N THR A 197 -27.57 -14.51 13.29
CA THR A 197 -27.17 -15.00 14.62
C THR A 197 -27.54 -16.47 14.84
N VAL A 198 -28.53 -16.96 14.08
CA VAL A 198 -28.96 -18.35 14.08
C VAL A 198 -28.73 -18.89 12.68
N LEU A 199 -27.78 -19.81 12.55
CA LEU A 199 -27.58 -20.57 11.32
C LEU A 199 -28.58 -21.72 11.24
N PRO A 200 -28.99 -22.14 10.03
CA PRO A 200 -29.79 -23.35 9.86
C PRO A 200 -29.09 -24.55 10.52
N ALA A 201 -29.85 -25.34 11.27
CA ALA A 201 -29.36 -26.54 11.94
C ALA A 201 -29.10 -27.64 10.89
N ILE A 202 -27.90 -27.62 10.32
CA ILE A 202 -27.45 -28.63 9.36
C ILE A 202 -26.37 -29.47 10.02
N THR A 203 -26.68 -30.74 10.19
CA THR A 203 -25.74 -31.74 10.70
C THR A 203 -25.23 -32.58 9.54
N VAL A 204 -23.92 -32.78 9.50
CA VAL A 204 -23.27 -33.68 8.53
C VAL A 204 -22.43 -34.67 9.32
N GLY A 205 -22.85 -35.94 9.33
CA GLY A 205 -22.39 -36.91 10.33
C GLY A 205 -22.87 -36.50 11.72
N ASP A 206 -21.96 -36.46 12.69
CA ASP A 206 -22.25 -36.04 14.07
C ASP A 206 -21.94 -34.55 14.36
N LYS A 207 -21.56 -33.78 13.32
CA LYS A 207 -21.09 -32.39 13.49
C LYS A 207 -22.09 -31.39 12.94
N ASN A 208 -22.40 -30.37 13.75
CA ASN A 208 -23.17 -29.20 13.34
C ASN A 208 -22.28 -28.25 12.52
N ILE A 209 -22.71 -27.86 11.33
CA ILE A 209 -21.94 -26.97 10.45
C ILE A 209 -21.78 -25.57 11.06
N GLY A 210 -22.77 -25.11 11.83
CA GLY A 210 -22.72 -23.82 12.52
C GLY A 210 -21.54 -23.76 13.49
N ASP A 211 -21.38 -24.79 14.33
CA ASP A 211 -20.25 -24.89 15.27
C ASP A 211 -18.90 -24.88 14.55
N MET A 212 -18.83 -25.52 13.38
CA MET A 212 -17.61 -25.55 12.57
C MET A 212 -17.30 -24.20 11.91
N LEU A 213 -18.31 -23.38 11.60
CA LEU A 213 -18.17 -22.04 11.05
C LEU A 213 -17.96 -20.96 12.11
N GLU A 214 -18.26 -21.24 13.37
CA GLU A 214 -18.19 -20.28 14.46
C GLU A 214 -16.84 -19.53 14.54
N PRO A 215 -15.66 -20.17 14.38
CA PRO A 215 -14.39 -19.44 14.38
C PRO A 215 -14.27 -18.36 13.29
N VAL A 216 -14.98 -18.51 12.16
CA VAL A 216 -15.01 -17.54 11.07
C VAL A 216 -15.99 -16.40 11.37
N LEU A 217 -17.13 -16.70 12.00
CA LEU A 217 -18.16 -15.71 12.33
C LEU A 217 -17.83 -14.89 13.59
N ALA A 218 -17.18 -15.52 14.57
CA ALA A 218 -16.62 -14.89 15.77
C ALA A 218 -15.35 -14.07 15.49
N ALA A 219 -14.84 -14.08 14.24
CA ALA A 219 -13.73 -13.23 13.85
C ALA A 219 -14.13 -11.74 13.69
N TYR A 220 -15.42 -11.44 13.70
CA TYR A 220 -15.97 -10.09 13.70
C TYR A 220 -16.46 -9.71 15.11
N ASP A 221 -16.45 -8.42 15.43
CA ASP A 221 -17.04 -7.91 16.67
C ASP A 221 -18.54 -8.28 16.74
N SER A 222 -19.08 -8.46 17.94
CA SER A 222 -20.47 -8.93 18.13
C SER A 222 -21.51 -7.98 17.54
N ASP A 223 -21.22 -6.68 17.52
CA ASP A 223 -22.07 -5.62 16.97
C ASP A 223 -21.81 -5.33 15.47
N TYR A 224 -20.82 -5.99 14.87
CA TYR A 224 -20.46 -5.75 13.47
C TYR A 224 -21.56 -6.20 12.49
N LYS A 225 -22.04 -5.30 11.65
CA LYS A 225 -23.03 -5.59 10.60
C LYS A 225 -22.41 -5.38 9.23
N PHE A 226 -22.62 -6.35 8.33
CA PHE A 226 -22.20 -6.21 6.94
C PHE A 226 -23.02 -5.13 6.23
N GLU A 227 -22.37 -4.30 5.43
CA GLU A 227 -23.04 -3.25 4.67
C GLU A 227 -23.85 -3.80 3.48
N GLU A 228 -24.84 -3.00 3.05
CA GLU A 228 -25.66 -3.17 1.84
C GLU A 228 -26.21 -4.60 1.62
N GLU A 229 -25.52 -5.37 0.76
CA GLU A 229 -25.90 -6.67 0.21
C GLU A 229 -25.24 -7.85 0.94
N GLY A 230 -24.66 -7.60 2.11
CA GLY A 230 -24.02 -8.59 2.95
C GLY A 230 -22.53 -8.74 2.68
N ILE A 231 -21.96 -9.87 3.10
CA ILE A 231 -20.51 -10.05 3.23
C ILE A 231 -19.73 -9.76 1.94
N TYR A 232 -20.27 -10.06 0.76
CA TYR A 232 -19.55 -9.91 -0.51
C TYR A 232 -19.32 -8.45 -0.89
N TYR A 233 -20.29 -7.58 -0.61
CA TYR A 233 -20.13 -6.14 -0.80
C TYR A 233 -19.23 -5.55 0.29
N ASP A 234 -19.48 -5.93 1.54
CA ASP A 234 -18.72 -5.46 2.70
C ASP A 234 -17.21 -5.73 2.54
N ILE A 235 -16.83 -6.89 1.98
CA ILE A 235 -15.44 -7.21 1.66
C ILE A 235 -14.81 -6.21 0.68
N LYS A 236 -15.57 -5.69 -0.28
CA LYS A 236 -15.08 -4.70 -1.24
C LYS A 236 -14.90 -3.34 -0.56
N ALA A 237 -15.86 -2.94 0.27
CA ALA A 237 -15.84 -1.65 0.97
C ALA A 237 -14.81 -1.62 2.12
N HIS A 238 -14.79 -2.66 2.97
CA HIS A 238 -14.02 -2.75 4.21
C HIS A 238 -13.13 -4.00 4.30
N PRO A 239 -12.29 -4.30 3.30
CA PRO A 239 -11.54 -5.56 3.23
C PRO A 239 -10.71 -5.87 4.48
N LYS A 240 -10.21 -4.84 5.17
CA LYS A 240 -9.43 -5.03 6.39
C LYS A 240 -10.20 -5.74 7.50
N LYS A 241 -11.49 -5.42 7.67
CA LYS A 241 -12.33 -5.98 8.74
C LYS A 241 -12.55 -7.49 8.57
N HIS A 242 -12.37 -8.01 7.36
CA HIS A 242 -12.49 -9.43 7.05
C HIS A 242 -11.15 -10.19 7.17
N PHE A 243 -10.04 -9.54 7.51
CA PHE A 243 -8.74 -10.19 7.43
C PHE A 243 -8.57 -11.32 8.47
N LYS A 244 -9.09 -11.13 9.69
CA LYS A 244 -9.12 -12.20 10.71
C LYS A 244 -9.96 -13.38 10.25
N ALA A 245 -11.19 -13.13 9.77
CA ALA A 245 -12.06 -14.17 9.22
C ALA A 245 -11.41 -14.90 8.03
N PHE A 246 -10.63 -14.18 7.22
CA PHE A 246 -9.89 -14.76 6.09
C PHE A 246 -8.80 -15.74 6.57
N CYS A 247 -8.13 -15.42 7.68
CA CYS A 247 -7.18 -16.35 8.31
C CYS A 247 -7.90 -17.55 8.92
N CYS A 248 -9.04 -17.35 9.58
CA CYS A 248 -9.86 -18.43 10.14
C CYS A 248 -10.34 -19.40 9.05
N LEU A 249 -10.68 -18.91 7.86
CA LEU A 249 -11.04 -19.77 6.71
C LEU A 249 -9.91 -20.71 6.28
N ALA A 250 -8.66 -20.25 6.31
CA ALA A 250 -7.52 -21.11 5.99
C ALA A 250 -7.36 -22.22 7.03
N VAL A 251 -7.42 -21.87 8.32
CA VAL A 251 -7.36 -22.84 9.43
C VAL A 251 -8.52 -23.83 9.40
N LEU A 252 -9.73 -23.36 9.07
CA LEU A 252 -10.91 -24.20 8.93
C LEU A 252 -10.72 -25.25 7.82
N LEU A 253 -10.19 -24.85 6.67
CA LEU A 253 -9.88 -25.80 5.59
C LEU A 253 -8.80 -26.80 6.01
N GLU A 254 -7.74 -26.35 6.68
CA GLU A 254 -6.67 -27.24 7.19
C GLU A 254 -7.20 -28.28 8.18
N THR A 255 -8.02 -27.85 9.14
CA THR A 255 -8.64 -28.73 10.15
C THR A 255 -9.60 -29.77 9.55
N ASN A 256 -10.06 -29.55 8.32
CA ASN A 256 -10.93 -30.47 7.58
C ASN A 256 -10.19 -31.21 6.45
N ASP A 257 -8.88 -31.42 6.60
CA ASP A 257 -8.00 -32.13 5.66
C ASP A 257 -8.07 -31.62 4.22
N CYS A 258 -8.45 -30.35 4.06
CA CYS A 258 -8.54 -29.69 2.77
C CYS A 258 -7.33 -28.81 2.53
N ARG A 259 -6.87 -28.77 1.27
CA ARG A 259 -5.77 -27.87 0.87
C ARG A 259 -6.09 -26.42 1.27
N SER A 260 -5.29 -25.86 2.17
CA SER A 260 -5.35 -24.47 2.63
C SER A 260 -5.05 -23.47 1.51
N PHE A 261 -4.98 -22.19 1.86
CA PHE A 261 -4.57 -21.12 0.96
C PHE A 261 -3.70 -20.07 1.65
N GLN A 262 -2.99 -19.30 0.83
CA GLN A 262 -2.11 -18.25 1.33
C GLN A 262 -2.90 -16.97 1.68
N CYS A 263 -3.14 -16.74 2.97
CA CYS A 263 -3.73 -15.50 3.48
C CYS A 263 -2.77 -14.31 3.36
N PHE A 264 -1.46 -14.56 3.47
CA PHE A 264 -0.42 -13.54 3.54
C PHE A 264 0.29 -13.43 2.19
N PRO A 265 0.09 -12.37 1.41
CA PRO A 265 0.82 -12.16 0.16
C PRO A 265 2.33 -12.31 0.37
N LEU A 266 2.99 -12.88 -0.63
CA LEU A 266 4.43 -13.00 -0.72
C LEU A 266 4.89 -12.49 -2.08
N ARG A 267 6.20 -12.29 -2.23
CA ARG A 267 6.79 -12.10 -3.55
C ARG A 267 6.64 -13.39 -4.34
N GLU A 268 6.07 -13.29 -5.53
CA GLU A 268 5.87 -14.43 -6.45
C GLU A 268 7.07 -14.65 -7.38
N SER A 269 7.99 -13.68 -7.47
CA SER A 269 9.15 -13.74 -8.35
C SER A 269 10.41 -13.14 -7.73
N PHE A 270 11.55 -13.71 -8.11
CA PHE A 270 12.89 -13.18 -7.82
C PHE A 270 13.28 -12.03 -8.76
N VAL A 271 12.56 -11.85 -9.86
CA VAL A 271 12.81 -10.74 -10.80
C VAL A 271 12.49 -9.42 -10.08
N PRO A 272 13.40 -8.43 -10.12
CA PRO A 272 13.13 -7.12 -9.57
C PRO A 272 11.86 -6.53 -10.16
N MET A 273 10.95 -6.09 -9.29
CA MET A 273 9.81 -5.31 -9.74
C MET A 273 10.23 -3.86 -9.90
N HIS A 274 9.41 -3.11 -10.64
CA HIS A 274 9.54 -1.67 -10.70
C HIS A 274 9.52 -1.07 -9.28
N THR A 275 10.62 -0.44 -8.90
CA THR A 275 10.79 0.32 -7.65
C THR A 275 10.57 1.79 -7.95
N GLU A 276 9.84 2.46 -7.08
CA GLU A 276 9.58 3.90 -7.21
C GLU A 276 10.78 4.71 -6.71
N ILE A 277 11.28 5.60 -7.57
CA ILE A 277 12.41 6.48 -7.29
C ILE A 277 11.90 7.90 -7.46
N ASP A 278 11.68 8.59 -6.35
CA ASP A 278 11.45 10.02 -6.33
C ASP A 278 12.77 10.80 -6.25
N THR A 279 12.68 12.13 -6.34
CA THR A 279 13.86 13.01 -6.31
C THR A 279 14.68 12.85 -5.02
N LYS A 280 14.04 12.52 -3.90
CA LYS A 280 14.72 12.39 -2.60
C LYS A 280 15.45 11.05 -2.49
N ILE A 281 14.86 9.96 -2.99
CA ILE A 281 15.52 8.66 -3.15
C ILE A 281 16.70 8.80 -4.10
N LEU A 282 16.50 9.43 -5.27
CA LEU A 282 17.58 9.67 -6.23
C LEU A 282 18.76 10.36 -5.55
N CYS A 283 18.52 11.51 -4.92
CA CYS A 283 19.60 12.27 -4.29
C CYS A 283 20.26 11.48 -3.16
N ARG A 284 19.49 10.96 -2.20
CA ARG A 284 20.06 10.45 -0.95
C ARG A 284 20.47 8.98 -1.00
N SER A 285 19.71 8.14 -1.69
CA SER A 285 19.88 6.69 -1.71
C SER A 285 20.73 6.20 -2.87
N ILE A 286 20.68 6.90 -4.01
CA ILE A 286 21.35 6.47 -5.24
C ILE A 286 22.62 7.29 -5.50
N MET A 287 22.53 8.62 -5.39
CA MET A 287 23.59 9.52 -5.83
C MET A 287 24.46 10.11 -4.70
N GLY A 288 24.03 10.01 -3.44
CA GLY A 288 24.72 10.64 -2.30
C GLY A 288 24.68 12.18 -2.30
N TRP A 289 23.79 12.80 -3.07
CA TRP A 289 23.63 14.24 -3.15
C TRP A 289 22.82 14.82 -1.98
N SER A 290 23.11 16.09 -1.66
CA SER A 290 22.24 16.87 -0.78
C SER A 290 20.90 17.16 -1.46
N TYR A 291 19.82 16.99 -0.70
CA TYR A 291 18.46 17.23 -1.17
C TYR A 291 17.87 18.49 -0.54
N ASN A 292 17.44 19.43 -1.37
CA ASN A 292 16.74 20.66 -0.96
C ASN A 292 15.36 20.71 -1.61
N ALA A 293 14.30 20.68 -0.79
CA ALA A 293 12.91 20.69 -1.26
C ALA A 293 12.51 21.98 -2.00
N LYS A 294 13.29 23.06 -1.88
CA LYS A 294 13.04 24.32 -2.60
C LYS A 294 13.67 24.34 -4.00
N SER A 295 14.64 23.46 -4.26
CA SER A 295 15.31 23.41 -5.55
C SER A 295 14.39 22.76 -6.61
N PRO A 296 14.37 23.28 -7.86
CA PRO A 296 13.69 22.62 -8.96
C PRO A 296 14.15 21.17 -9.09
N ILE A 297 13.21 20.25 -9.29
CA ILE A 297 13.51 18.81 -9.41
C ILE A 297 14.44 18.54 -10.61
N GLU A 298 14.30 19.33 -11.67
CA GLU A 298 15.08 19.28 -12.90
C GLU A 298 16.58 19.40 -12.62
N ASN A 299 16.96 20.22 -11.63
CA ASN A 299 18.37 20.41 -11.24
C ASN A 299 19.05 19.12 -10.76
N TYR A 300 18.26 18.14 -10.33
CA TYR A 300 18.75 16.82 -9.92
C TYR A 300 18.64 15.82 -11.07
N TRP A 301 17.46 15.73 -11.71
CA TRP A 301 17.21 14.72 -12.72
C TRP A 301 17.97 14.94 -14.03
N TYR A 302 18.21 16.19 -14.45
CA TYR A 302 18.97 16.48 -15.68
C TYR A 302 20.48 16.29 -15.53
N ARG A 303 20.97 16.07 -14.30
CA ARG A 303 22.35 15.59 -14.09
C ARG A 303 22.50 14.13 -14.54
N LEU A 304 21.44 13.34 -14.36
CA LEU A 304 21.42 11.91 -14.66
C LEU A 304 20.90 11.62 -16.06
N PHE A 305 19.88 12.37 -16.47
CA PHE A 305 19.11 12.09 -17.66
C PHE A 305 19.39 13.06 -18.80
N ASN A 306 19.16 12.60 -20.02
CA ASN A 306 19.21 13.47 -21.19
C ASN A 306 18.05 14.46 -21.13
N GLU A 307 18.35 15.75 -20.88
CA GLU A 307 17.35 16.84 -20.84
C GLU A 307 16.55 16.95 -22.16
N GLN A 308 17.19 16.62 -23.29
CA GLN A 308 16.54 16.64 -24.60
C GLN A 308 15.65 15.41 -24.83
N SER A 309 15.63 14.44 -23.91
CA SER A 309 14.80 13.25 -24.02
C SER A 309 13.33 13.65 -24.17
N ARG A 310 12.69 13.13 -25.23
CA ARG A 310 11.24 13.29 -25.46
C ARG A 310 10.43 12.79 -24.26
N VAL A 311 10.98 11.84 -23.50
CA VAL A 311 10.34 11.23 -22.35
C VAL A 311 10.23 12.23 -21.19
N LEU A 312 11.17 13.17 -21.03
CA LEU A 312 11.14 14.16 -19.93
C LEU A 312 10.53 15.50 -20.34
N ARG A 313 10.61 15.87 -21.62
CA ARG A 313 10.08 17.14 -22.13
C ARG A 313 8.59 17.34 -21.85
N THR A 314 8.21 18.57 -21.47
CA THR A 314 6.81 18.95 -21.31
C THR A 314 6.07 18.84 -22.65
N ARG A 315 4.94 18.14 -22.66
CA ARG A 315 4.10 17.99 -23.87
C ARG A 315 2.63 17.98 -23.50
N ASN A 316 1.81 18.73 -24.24
CA ASN A 316 0.36 18.83 -24.02
C ASN A 316 0.00 19.15 -22.56
N GLY A 317 0.77 20.02 -21.91
CA GLY A 317 0.57 20.40 -20.50
C GLY A 317 1.05 19.38 -19.46
N PHE A 318 1.56 18.22 -19.86
CA PHE A 318 2.14 17.22 -18.95
C PHE A 318 3.63 17.48 -18.76
N LYS A 319 4.04 17.70 -17.50
CA LYS A 319 5.42 17.90 -17.08
C LYS A 319 5.90 16.71 -16.25
N PHE A 320 7.20 16.39 -16.32
CA PHE A 320 7.80 15.38 -15.46
C PHE A 320 7.52 15.67 -13.98
N TYR A 321 7.10 14.64 -13.25
CA TYR A 321 6.67 14.76 -11.86
C TYR A 321 7.83 14.73 -10.85
N GLY A 322 9.02 14.28 -11.28
CA GLY A 322 10.14 14.04 -10.37
C GLY A 322 10.13 12.65 -9.74
N THR A 323 9.49 11.69 -10.42
CA THR A 323 9.40 10.29 -10.03
C THR A 323 9.49 9.39 -11.27
N ILE A 324 10.31 8.36 -11.18
CA ILE A 324 10.30 7.22 -12.11
C ILE A 324 9.98 5.94 -11.36
N GLN A 325 9.53 4.91 -12.08
CA GLN A 325 9.49 3.54 -11.59
C GLN A 325 10.36 2.68 -12.48
N THR A 326 11.25 1.84 -11.92
CA THR A 326 12.19 1.05 -12.73
C THR A 326 12.55 -0.27 -12.07
N ASP A 327 12.71 -1.31 -12.88
CA ASP A 327 13.23 -2.62 -12.51
C ASP A 327 14.74 -2.76 -12.78
N GLY A 328 15.40 -1.66 -13.18
CA GLY A 328 16.81 -1.63 -13.57
C GLY A 328 17.07 -1.86 -15.07
N VAL A 329 16.05 -2.23 -15.84
CA VAL A 329 16.15 -2.42 -17.30
C VAL A 329 15.21 -1.46 -18.03
N SER A 330 13.98 -1.36 -17.58
CA SER A 330 12.94 -0.50 -18.11
C SER A 330 12.58 0.59 -17.10
N ALA A 331 12.05 1.71 -17.59
CA ALA A 331 11.65 2.84 -16.78
C ALA A 331 10.27 3.33 -17.20
N SER A 332 9.45 3.63 -16.20
CA SER A 332 8.17 4.30 -16.33
C SER A 332 8.31 5.71 -15.76
N VAL A 333 8.26 6.71 -16.63
CA VAL A 333 8.39 8.12 -16.26
C VAL A 333 7.02 8.71 -15.99
N ILE A 334 6.81 9.20 -14.77
CA ILE A 334 5.54 9.77 -14.34
C ILE A 334 5.49 11.26 -14.71
N LYS A 335 4.44 11.66 -15.41
CA LYS A 335 4.12 13.05 -15.73
C LYS A 335 2.77 13.45 -15.17
N LYS A 336 2.65 14.72 -14.78
CA LYS A 336 1.38 15.31 -14.34
C LYS A 336 1.07 16.60 -15.07
N THR A 337 -0.21 16.92 -15.21
CA THR A 337 -0.65 18.29 -15.53
C THR A 337 -0.63 19.14 -14.27
N ALA A 338 -0.50 20.46 -14.44
CA ALA A 338 -0.63 21.37 -13.31
C ALA A 338 -2.05 21.36 -12.76
N THR A 339 -2.14 21.20 -11.44
CA THR A 339 -3.38 21.42 -10.69
C THR A 339 -3.80 22.89 -10.78
N ALA A 340 -5.07 23.21 -10.50
CA ALA A 340 -5.57 24.59 -10.51
C ALA A 340 -4.77 25.52 -9.58
N LYS A 341 -4.30 25.00 -8.45
CA LYS A 341 -3.47 25.71 -7.46
C LYS A 341 -2.03 25.94 -7.94
N GLU A 342 -1.47 24.98 -8.69
CA GLU A 342 -0.17 25.17 -9.35
C GLU A 342 -0.27 26.15 -10.52
N LYS A 343 -1.37 26.11 -11.28
CA LYS A 343 -1.65 27.06 -12.37
C LYS A 343 -1.75 28.50 -11.88
N SER A 344 -2.39 28.76 -10.73
CA SER A 344 -2.47 30.11 -10.16
C SER A 344 -1.10 30.60 -9.66
N SER A 345 -0.32 29.72 -9.01
CA SER A 345 1.06 30.03 -8.61
C SER A 345 1.97 30.32 -9.82
N TRP A 346 1.81 29.59 -10.92
CA TRP A 346 2.55 29.82 -12.16
C TRP A 346 2.16 31.13 -12.83
N LYS A 347 0.87 31.48 -12.84
CA LYS A 347 0.40 32.78 -13.33
C LYS A 347 0.98 33.93 -12.50
N ALA A 348 1.06 33.78 -11.17
CA ALA A 348 1.69 34.78 -10.30
C ALA A 348 3.19 34.94 -10.62
N LYS A 349 3.94 33.84 -10.67
CA LYS A 349 5.39 33.88 -11.01
C LYS A 349 5.67 34.43 -12.41
N LYS A 350 4.80 34.16 -13.39
CA LYS A 350 4.93 34.71 -14.74
C LYS A 350 4.70 36.22 -14.76
N ARG A 351 3.70 36.73 -14.03
CA ARG A 351 3.48 38.17 -13.85
C ARG A 351 4.66 38.84 -13.14
N ASP A 352 5.23 38.20 -12.12
CA ASP A 352 6.41 38.73 -11.41
C ASP A 352 7.64 38.78 -12.32
N ALA A 353 7.83 37.77 -13.18
CA ALA A 353 8.93 37.74 -14.14
C ALA A 353 8.74 38.78 -15.26
N GLU A 354 7.52 38.95 -15.76
CA GLU A 354 7.18 39.96 -16.77
C GLU A 354 7.30 41.39 -16.21
N ALA A 355 6.89 41.61 -14.97
CA ALA A 355 7.07 42.89 -14.29
C ALA A 355 8.56 43.22 -14.07
N ASN A 356 9.36 42.24 -13.65
CA ASN A 356 10.81 42.42 -13.49
C ASN A 356 11.55 42.62 -14.82
N ALA A 357 11.06 42.01 -15.91
CA ALA A 357 11.58 42.25 -17.25
C ALA A 357 11.24 43.66 -17.75
N ALA A 358 10.01 44.13 -17.51
CA ALA A 358 9.57 45.49 -17.86
C ALA A 358 10.40 46.57 -17.15
N ILE A 359 10.70 46.38 -15.86
CA ILE A 359 11.55 47.29 -15.06
C ILE A 359 12.98 47.35 -15.62
N LYS A 360 13.52 46.24 -16.12
CA LYS A 360 14.86 46.23 -16.75
C LYS A 360 14.90 46.94 -18.10
N THR A 361 13.82 46.88 -18.89
CA THR A 361 13.72 47.59 -20.17
C THR A 361 13.47 49.10 -20.03
N SER A 362 12.91 49.55 -18.89
CA SER A 362 12.72 50.98 -18.61
C SER A 362 13.91 51.66 -17.93
N GLY A 363 14.96 50.91 -17.54
CA GLY A 363 16.11 51.42 -16.79
C GLY A 363 17.35 51.79 -17.62
N SER A 364 17.34 51.61 -18.95
CA SER A 364 18.46 51.96 -19.82
C SER A 364 18.19 53.27 -20.56
N GLY A 365 18.35 54.39 -19.88
CA GLY A 365 18.31 55.71 -20.50
C GLY A 365 18.54 56.83 -19.50
N LEU A 366 19.79 57.32 -19.44
CA LEU A 366 20.30 58.62 -18.94
C LEU A 366 21.44 58.51 -17.89
N THR A 367 22.66 58.48 -18.43
CA THR A 367 23.87 59.14 -17.89
C THR A 367 23.70 60.67 -17.99
N ALA A 368 24.22 61.60 -17.18
CA ALA A 368 25.10 61.71 -16.00
C ALA A 368 24.98 63.20 -15.52
N PRO A 369 25.97 63.86 -14.87
CA PRO A 369 26.55 63.71 -13.53
C PRO A 369 26.40 65.00 -12.66
N VAL A 370 26.44 64.92 -11.32
CA VAL A 370 26.89 66.05 -10.46
C VAL A 370 27.54 65.50 -9.18
N GLU A 371 28.69 66.09 -8.84
CA GLU A 371 29.51 65.83 -7.65
C GLU A 371 28.95 66.45 -6.34
N SER A 372 29.38 65.84 -5.24
CA SER A 372 29.93 66.48 -4.02
C SER A 372 29.11 66.53 -2.71
N THR A 373 29.84 66.16 -1.65
CA THR A 373 29.75 66.55 -0.23
C THR A 373 28.74 65.87 0.72
N ALA A 374 29.31 64.93 1.49
CA ALA A 374 29.51 64.97 2.94
C ALA A 374 28.34 64.88 3.96
N THR A 375 28.62 64.07 4.98
CA THR A 375 28.11 64.03 6.37
C THR A 375 26.75 63.38 6.69
N GLY A 376 26.76 62.52 7.72
CA GLY A 376 25.60 62.37 8.61
C GLY A 376 25.11 60.94 8.88
N SER A 377 25.72 60.29 9.88
CA SER A 377 25.05 59.61 11.00
C SER A 377 24.15 58.37 10.78
N LEU A 378 24.52 57.30 11.50
CA LEU A 378 23.66 56.19 11.94
C LEU A 378 22.47 56.71 12.78
N PRO A 379 21.32 56.03 12.75
CA PRO A 379 20.85 55.33 13.96
C PRO A 379 20.28 53.94 13.62
N GLU A 380 20.69 52.89 14.33
CA GLU A 380 20.21 52.47 15.66
C GLU A 380 18.91 51.62 15.59
N ASP A 381 19.06 50.43 16.15
CA ASP A 381 18.11 49.33 16.31
C ASP A 381 16.75 49.76 16.90
N GLN A 382 15.64 49.14 16.47
CA GLN A 382 14.45 48.81 17.29
C GLN A 382 13.44 47.90 16.52
N PRO A 383 12.54 47.15 17.21
CA PRO A 383 12.55 45.69 17.09
C PRO A 383 11.34 45.03 16.38
N LYS A 384 11.53 43.74 16.07
CA LYS A 384 10.59 42.80 15.47
C LYS A 384 9.26 42.68 16.24
N LYS A 385 8.15 43.15 15.63
CA LYS A 385 6.78 42.82 16.09
C LYS A 385 6.38 41.39 15.67
N ARG A 386 6.38 40.48 16.66
CA ARG A 386 5.72 39.15 16.61
C ARG A 386 4.19 39.35 16.56
N LYS A 387 3.52 38.78 15.55
CA LYS A 387 2.05 38.64 15.52
C LYS A 387 1.61 37.47 16.42
N LYS A 388 0.74 37.75 17.40
CA LYS A 388 0.04 36.77 18.26
C LYS A 388 -1.06 36.03 17.47
N PRO A 389 -1.45 34.81 17.88
CA PRO A 389 -2.49 34.00 17.24
C PRO A 389 -3.91 34.41 17.66
N ARG A 390 -4.86 34.33 16.71
CA ARG A 390 -6.31 34.53 16.93
C ARG A 390 -6.92 33.33 17.66
N LYS A 391 -7.53 33.58 18.82
CA LYS A 391 -8.51 32.70 19.46
C LYS A 391 -9.79 32.66 18.60
N ARG A 392 -10.40 31.48 18.48
CA ARG A 392 -11.80 31.29 18.08
C ARG A 392 -12.58 31.00 19.37
N GLU A 393 -13.60 31.79 19.64
CA GLU A 393 -14.63 31.52 20.65
C GLU A 393 -15.92 31.13 19.92
N ASN A 394 -16.60 30.15 20.51
CA ASN A 394 -17.92 29.63 20.16
C ASN A 394 -19.02 30.58 20.65
N GLN A 395 -20.15 30.58 19.94
CA GLN A 395 -21.54 30.89 20.33
C GLN A 395 -22.37 30.41 19.12
N GLU A 396 -23.46 29.65 19.18
CA GLU A 396 -24.30 29.03 20.20
C GLU A 396 -24.80 27.69 19.64
#